data_AF-A1SG45-F1
#
_entry.id   AF-A1SG45-F1
#
_cell.length_a   1.000
_cell.length_b   1.000
_cell.length_c   1.000
_cell.angle_alpha   90.00
_cell.angle_beta   90.00
_cell.angle_gamma   90.00
#
_symmetry.space_group_name_H-M   'P 1'
#
loop_
_entity.id
_entity.type
_entity.pdbx_description
1 polymer ?
#
loop_
_entity_poly.entity_id
_entity_poly.type
_entity_poly.pdbx_seq_one_letter_code
_entity_poly.pdbx_strand_id
1 'polypeptide(L)'
;MPLPRAPSVAPLTGLLTGLLAGLLALTTACEGDAPEPRPPLDSAAPLAELATDTMTVAREDFCARVAPAAVEEALGAAPADEHAWANGERATLAPGLTDVAHEYGCRWSADGTTVRAWVFAPPVTAGQAEYLRRAATRPEGCAPVTGAPRFGSRGVAVRCSGGAGGVTAFHGLFGDAWLSCSVETSGAEPGPPGEALDRASGWCATVLQAAAA
;
A
#
# COMPACT_ATOMS: atom_id res chain seq x y z
N MET A 1 47.09 18.08 14.06
CA MET A 1 47.03 19.16 13.05
C MET A 1 45.76 19.98 13.29
N PRO A 2 45.86 21.27 13.66
CA PRO A 2 44.69 22.11 13.94
C PRO A 2 44.27 22.98 12.75
N LEU A 3 42.99 22.86 12.38
CA LEU A 3 41.97 23.77 11.79
C LEU A 3 42.32 24.75 10.64
N PRO A 4 41.31 25.03 9.79
CA PRO A 4 40.85 26.42 9.74
C PRO A 4 39.36 26.60 10.09
N ARG A 5 39.11 27.67 10.85
CA ARG A 5 37.80 28.19 11.26
C ARG A 5 37.07 28.84 10.08
N ALA A 6 35.76 28.64 10.00
CA ALA A 6 34.89 29.36 9.07
C ALA A 6 34.64 30.81 9.54
N PRO A 7 34.52 31.79 8.62
CA PRO A 7 34.20 33.16 8.95
C PRO A 7 32.71 33.37 9.26
N SER A 8 32.44 34.17 10.29
CA SER A 8 31.11 34.66 10.67
C SER A 8 30.63 35.75 9.72
N VAL A 9 29.37 35.68 9.29
CA VAL A 9 28.70 36.72 8.50
C VAL A 9 27.62 37.37 9.37
N ALA A 10 27.75 38.69 9.56
CA ALA A 10 26.79 39.53 10.27
C ALA A 10 25.67 40.00 9.34
N PRO A 11 24.46 40.32 9.86
CA PRO A 11 23.32 40.72 9.05
C PRO A 11 23.39 42.21 8.67
N LEU A 12 23.08 42.52 7.41
CA LEU A 12 22.86 43.89 6.93
C LEU A 12 21.35 44.19 6.95
N THR A 13 20.94 44.99 7.93
CA THR A 13 19.62 45.61 8.03
C THR A 13 19.57 46.79 7.07
N GLY A 14 18.69 46.74 6.06
CA GLY A 14 18.45 47.83 5.13
C GLY A 14 16.96 48.09 4.95
N LEU A 15 16.47 49.17 5.56
CA LEU A 15 15.17 49.79 5.26
C LEU A 15 15.21 50.41 3.87
N LEU A 16 14.22 50.10 3.02
CA LEU A 16 13.92 50.88 1.81
C LEU A 16 12.39 50.91 1.60
N THR A 17 11.83 52.09 1.86
CA THR A 17 10.45 52.49 1.59
C THR A 17 10.40 53.09 0.18
N GLY A 18 9.45 52.67 -0.67
CA GLY A 18 9.25 53.30 -1.98
C GLY A 18 8.16 52.64 -2.84
N LEU A 19 6.99 53.30 -2.90
CA LEU A 19 5.86 53.07 -3.82
C LEU A 19 6.27 53.08 -5.29
N LEU A 20 5.71 52.17 -6.11
CA LEU A 20 5.23 52.41 -7.50
C LEU A 20 4.49 51.12 -7.95
N ALA A 21 3.16 51.12 -8.01
CA ALA A 21 2.34 51.48 -9.18
C ALA A 21 2.20 50.34 -10.22
N GLY A 22 1.08 49.61 -10.13
CA GLY A 22 0.26 49.17 -11.25
C GLY A 22 0.90 48.29 -12.33
N LEU A 23 0.99 46.98 -12.05
CA LEU A 23 1.00 45.97 -13.11
C LEU A 23 -0.20 45.05 -12.87
N LEU A 24 -1.23 45.18 -13.71
CA LEU A 24 -2.34 44.23 -13.80
C LEU A 24 -1.76 42.86 -14.19
N ALA A 25 -1.52 42.01 -13.20
CA ALA A 25 -1.25 40.61 -13.41
C ALA A 25 -2.58 39.93 -13.75
N LEU A 26 -2.73 39.53 -15.01
CA LEU A 26 -3.65 38.48 -15.43
C LEU A 26 -3.20 37.19 -14.75
N THR A 27 -3.58 36.99 -13.49
CA THR A 27 -3.49 35.69 -12.84
C THR A 27 -4.61 34.85 -13.44
N THR A 28 -4.31 34.17 -14.55
CA THR A 28 -5.04 32.97 -14.94
C THR A 28 -4.83 31.98 -13.81
N ALA A 29 -5.75 32.01 -12.84
CA ALA A 29 -5.93 30.95 -11.88
C ALA A 29 -6.24 29.70 -12.69
N CYS A 30 -5.22 28.86 -12.87
CA CYS A 30 -5.46 27.46 -13.16
C CYS A 30 -6.07 26.89 -11.88
N GLU A 31 -7.38 27.05 -11.76
CA GLU A 31 -8.20 26.30 -10.82
C GLU A 31 -8.19 24.86 -11.33
N GLY A 32 -7.07 24.18 -11.03
CA GLY A 32 -6.97 22.74 -11.17
C GLY A 32 -7.92 22.19 -10.13
N ASP A 33 -9.10 21.79 -10.59
CA ASP A 33 -10.09 21.03 -9.84
C ASP A 33 -9.37 19.82 -9.25
N ALA A 34 -8.91 19.96 -8.00
CA ALA A 34 -8.28 18.88 -7.28
C ALA A 34 -9.39 17.87 -7.01
N PRO A 35 -9.29 16.62 -7.49
CA PRO A 35 -10.35 15.64 -7.32
C PRO A 35 -10.69 15.54 -5.82
N GLU A 36 -11.97 15.75 -5.48
CA GLU A 36 -12.41 15.59 -4.09
C GLU A 36 -12.08 14.17 -3.61
N PRO A 37 -11.56 14.02 -2.37
CA PRO A 37 -11.31 12.71 -1.79
C PRO A 37 -12.60 11.89 -1.79
N ARG A 38 -12.60 10.75 -2.49
CA ARG A 38 -13.76 9.86 -2.49
C ARG A 38 -13.96 9.25 -1.11
N PRO A 39 -15.22 9.13 -0.64
CA PRO A 39 -15.51 8.51 0.64
C PRO A 39 -15.10 7.03 0.63
N PRO A 40 -14.70 6.48 1.79
CA PRO A 40 -14.43 5.05 1.93
C PRO A 40 -15.67 4.21 1.60
N LEU A 41 -15.45 2.98 1.13
CA LEU A 41 -16.53 2.04 0.77
C LEU A 41 -17.00 1.25 2.00
N ASP A 42 -18.31 1.26 2.27
CA ASP A 42 -18.89 0.75 3.53
C ASP A 42 -18.95 -0.77 3.69
N SER A 43 -18.60 -1.55 2.66
CA SER A 43 -18.30 -2.99 2.75
C SER A 43 -17.91 -3.51 1.38
N ALA A 44 -16.81 -4.27 1.27
CA ALA A 44 -16.40 -4.83 -0.01
C ALA A 44 -17.25 -6.05 -0.38
N ALA A 45 -17.60 -6.18 -1.66
CA ALA A 45 -18.13 -7.44 -2.18
C ALA A 45 -17.06 -8.53 -2.02
N PRO A 46 -17.44 -9.79 -1.75
CA PRO A 46 -16.48 -10.89 -1.68
C PRO A 46 -15.59 -10.94 -2.91
N LEU A 47 -14.30 -11.27 -2.74
CA LEU A 47 -13.34 -11.27 -3.85
C LEU A 47 -13.77 -12.15 -5.03
N ALA A 48 -14.48 -13.26 -4.75
CA ALA A 48 -15.01 -14.18 -5.75
C ALA A 48 -16.13 -13.57 -6.62
N GLU A 49 -16.77 -12.49 -6.17
CA GLU A 49 -17.83 -11.78 -6.90
C GLU A 49 -17.29 -10.63 -7.75
N LEU A 50 -16.04 -10.22 -7.52
CA LEU A 50 -15.40 -9.16 -8.29
C LEU A 50 -14.92 -9.68 -9.65
N ALA A 51 -15.20 -8.92 -10.71
CA ALA A 51 -14.67 -9.16 -12.06
C ALA A 51 -13.20 -8.70 -12.17
N THR A 52 -12.33 -9.31 -11.36
CA THR A 52 -10.96 -8.84 -11.11
C THR A 52 -10.07 -8.79 -12.35
N ASP A 53 -10.41 -9.51 -13.42
CA ASP A 53 -9.67 -9.52 -14.68
C ASP A 53 -9.97 -8.33 -15.59
N THR A 54 -11.03 -7.58 -15.32
CA THR A 54 -11.41 -6.35 -16.04
C THR A 54 -11.10 -5.08 -15.27
N MET A 55 -10.76 -5.21 -13.98
CA MET A 55 -10.41 -4.08 -13.12
C MET A 55 -9.00 -3.57 -13.42
N THR A 56 -8.83 -2.26 -13.26
CA THR A 56 -7.54 -1.56 -13.31
C THR A 56 -7.28 -0.90 -11.97
N VAL A 57 -6.03 -0.88 -11.55
CA VAL A 57 -5.58 -0.23 -10.30
C VAL A 57 -4.65 0.93 -10.67
N ALA A 58 -4.83 2.07 -10.02
CA ALA A 58 -3.92 3.20 -10.18
C ALA A 58 -2.61 2.94 -9.43
N ARG A 59 -1.48 3.36 -10.01
CA ARG A 59 -0.16 3.29 -9.35
C ARG A 59 0.07 4.56 -8.52
N GLU A 60 -0.72 4.71 -7.48
CA GLU A 60 -0.73 5.88 -6.58
C GLU A 60 -1.11 5.48 -5.14
N ASP A 61 -1.09 6.46 -4.24
CA ASP A 61 -1.58 6.30 -2.87
C ASP A 61 -3.07 5.94 -2.85
N PHE A 62 -3.41 4.84 -2.18
CA PHE A 62 -4.79 4.37 -2.00
C PHE A 62 -5.18 4.18 -0.52
N CYS A 63 -4.22 4.28 0.40
CA CYS A 63 -4.41 3.88 1.80
C CYS A 63 -5.51 4.69 2.51
N ALA A 64 -5.63 5.99 2.23
CA ALA A 64 -6.69 6.84 2.77
C ALA A 64 -8.10 6.47 2.28
N ARG A 65 -8.21 5.67 1.20
CA ARG A 65 -9.48 5.18 0.65
C ARG A 65 -9.91 3.85 1.27
N VAL A 66 -9.05 3.21 2.07
CA VAL A 66 -9.40 1.98 2.81
C VAL A 66 -10.29 2.37 3.98
N ALA A 67 -11.49 1.78 4.04
CA ALA A 67 -12.44 2.06 5.11
C ALA A 67 -11.88 1.58 6.46
N PRO A 68 -11.92 2.42 7.52
CA PRO A 68 -11.45 2.01 8.85
C PRO A 68 -12.15 0.74 9.36
N ALA A 69 -13.45 0.59 9.12
CA ALA A 69 -14.22 -0.61 9.52
C ALA A 69 -13.67 -1.90 8.88
N ALA A 70 -13.19 -1.83 7.64
CA ALA A 70 -12.61 -2.99 6.95
C ALA A 70 -11.22 -3.35 7.50
N VAL A 71 -10.45 -2.37 7.98
CA VAL A 71 -9.20 -2.60 8.72
C VAL A 71 -9.50 -3.32 10.03
N GLU A 72 -10.48 -2.84 10.80
CA GLU A 72 -10.90 -3.45 12.07
C GLU A 72 -11.41 -4.88 11.87
N GLU A 73 -12.21 -5.12 10.84
CA GLU A 73 -12.69 -6.46 10.48
C GLU A 73 -11.53 -7.41 10.15
N ALA A 74 -10.57 -6.97 9.34
CA ALA A 74 -9.44 -7.80 8.94
C ALA A 74 -8.50 -8.10 10.13
N LEU A 75 -8.29 -7.13 11.02
CA LEU A 75 -7.52 -7.30 12.25
C LEU A 75 -8.26 -8.12 13.30
N GLY A 76 -9.59 -8.02 13.35
CA GLY A 76 -10.43 -8.52 14.45
C GLY A 76 -10.41 -7.61 15.68
N ALA A 77 -9.83 -6.41 15.58
CA ALA A 77 -9.68 -5.43 16.65
C ALA A 77 -9.40 -4.04 16.06
N ALA A 78 -9.54 -2.99 16.88
CA ALA A 78 -9.12 -1.64 16.51
C ALA A 78 -7.60 -1.61 16.23
N PRO A 79 -7.13 -0.92 15.17
CA PRO A 79 -5.71 -0.83 14.89
C PRO A 79 -4.96 -0.16 16.05
N ALA A 80 -3.92 -0.82 16.56
CA ALA A 80 -3.02 -0.26 17.56
C ALA A 80 -1.91 0.57 16.89
N ASP A 81 -1.49 0.17 15.70
CA ASP A 81 -0.50 0.86 14.88
C ASP A 81 -0.97 0.94 13.42
N GLU A 82 -0.65 2.07 12.79
CA GLU A 82 -0.87 2.34 11.37
C GLU A 82 0.37 3.00 10.77
N HIS A 83 0.75 2.59 9.57
CA HIS A 83 1.81 3.23 8.81
C HIS A 83 1.50 3.16 7.32
N ALA A 84 1.53 4.30 6.64
CA ALA A 84 1.48 4.41 5.20
C ALA A 84 2.80 4.99 4.68
N TRP A 85 3.16 4.64 3.45
CA TRP A 85 4.32 5.17 2.75
C TRP A 85 4.03 5.37 1.27
N ALA A 86 4.66 6.40 0.71
CA ALA A 86 4.60 6.71 -0.70
C ALA A 86 5.88 6.29 -1.45
N ASN A 87 5.79 6.25 -2.77
CA ASN A 87 6.96 6.02 -3.62
C ASN A 87 8.05 7.07 -3.39
N GLY A 88 9.28 6.61 -3.14
CA GLY A 88 10.45 7.45 -2.85
C GLY A 88 10.66 7.72 -1.35
N GLU A 89 9.74 7.32 -0.48
CA GLU A 89 9.89 7.48 0.96
C GLU A 89 10.74 6.36 1.57
N ARG A 90 11.46 6.67 2.65
CA ARG A 90 12.17 5.63 3.41
C ARG A 90 11.18 4.96 4.37
N ALA A 91 10.95 3.67 4.18
CA ALA A 91 9.97 2.89 4.93
C ALA A 91 10.51 1.53 5.36
N THR A 92 9.95 0.96 6.43
CA THR A 92 10.23 -0.42 6.84
C THR A 92 9.40 -1.39 6.01
N LEU A 93 9.98 -1.87 4.90
CA LEU A 93 9.32 -2.73 3.92
C LEU A 93 9.13 -4.17 4.44
N ALA A 94 10.10 -4.66 5.22
CA ALA A 94 10.06 -5.99 5.84
C ALA A 94 10.76 -5.97 7.21
N PRO A 95 10.59 -7.00 8.07
CA PRO A 95 11.31 -7.08 9.33
C PRO A 95 12.83 -6.92 9.13
N GLY A 96 13.41 -5.89 9.76
CA GLY A 96 14.84 -5.58 9.65
C GLY A 96 15.26 -4.90 8.33
N LEU A 97 14.35 -4.65 7.39
CA LEU A 97 14.62 -3.99 6.12
C LEU A 97 13.95 -2.61 6.09
N THR A 98 14.77 -1.56 6.13
CA THR A 98 14.34 -0.18 5.88
C THR A 98 15.06 0.34 4.65
N ASP A 99 14.29 0.74 3.63
CA ASP A 99 14.82 1.20 2.35
C ASP A 99 13.89 2.25 1.72
N VAL A 100 14.28 2.81 0.59
CA VAL A 100 13.44 3.67 -0.25
C VAL A 100 12.39 2.83 -0.94
N ALA A 101 11.13 3.13 -0.70
CA ALA A 101 10.00 2.46 -1.30
C ALA A 101 9.93 2.75 -2.81
N HIS A 102 9.69 1.70 -3.59
CA HIS A 102 9.35 1.80 -5.02
C HIS A 102 7.87 1.42 -5.26
N GLU A 103 7.05 1.70 -4.24
CA GLU A 103 5.66 1.30 -4.12
C GLU A 103 4.92 2.27 -3.21
N TYR A 104 3.60 2.29 -3.33
CA TYR A 104 2.68 2.95 -2.41
C TYR A 104 2.06 1.87 -1.54
N GLY A 105 2.03 2.03 -0.22
CA GLY A 105 1.57 0.97 0.65
C GLY A 105 1.23 1.39 2.05
N CYS A 106 0.58 0.46 2.76
CA CYS A 106 0.12 0.64 4.12
C CYS A 106 0.19 -0.66 4.91
N ARG A 107 0.33 -0.51 6.22
CA ARG A 107 0.34 -1.55 7.24
C ARG A 107 -0.54 -1.10 8.41
N TRP A 108 -1.36 -2.00 8.90
CA TRP A 108 -2.04 -1.88 10.19
C TRP A 108 -1.74 -3.11 11.04
N SER A 109 -1.72 -2.96 12.36
CA SER A 109 -1.58 -4.08 13.29
C SER A 109 -2.35 -3.91 14.59
N ALA A 110 -2.83 -5.03 15.11
CA ALA A 110 -3.48 -5.16 16.41
C ALA A 110 -3.41 -6.62 16.87
N ASP A 111 -3.20 -6.85 18.17
CA ASP A 111 -3.32 -8.17 18.84
C ASP A 111 -2.66 -9.35 18.08
N GLY A 112 -1.43 -9.14 17.60
CA GLY A 112 -0.67 -10.17 16.89
C GLY A 112 -1.09 -10.41 15.44
N THR A 113 -2.09 -9.67 14.93
CA THR A 113 -2.48 -9.63 13.53
C THR A 113 -1.90 -8.39 12.85
N THR A 114 -1.41 -8.55 11.63
CA THR A 114 -0.96 -7.46 10.76
C THR A 114 -1.62 -7.62 9.41
N VAL A 115 -2.21 -6.54 8.90
CA VAL A 115 -2.69 -6.48 7.51
C VAL A 115 -1.88 -5.46 6.73
N ARG A 116 -1.58 -5.78 5.47
CA ARG A 116 -0.75 -4.96 4.59
C ARG A 116 -1.31 -4.93 3.19
N ALA A 117 -1.03 -3.85 2.48
CA ALA A 117 -1.29 -3.72 1.06
C ALA A 117 -0.26 -2.80 0.40
N TRP A 118 0.09 -3.08 -0.85
CA TRP A 118 0.96 -2.21 -1.63
C TRP A 118 0.75 -2.38 -3.13
N VAL A 119 1.01 -1.30 -3.88
CA VAL A 119 1.03 -1.27 -5.34
C VAL A 119 2.37 -0.76 -5.83
N PHE A 120 2.97 -1.45 -6.80
CA PHE A 120 4.21 -1.00 -7.42
C PHE A 120 4.01 0.34 -8.13
N ALA A 121 4.95 1.27 -7.93
CA ALA A 121 4.92 2.55 -8.62
C ALA A 121 5.36 2.44 -10.10
N PRO A 122 6.38 1.62 -10.46
CA PRO A 122 6.69 1.34 -11.86
C PRO A 122 5.64 0.45 -12.54
N PRO A 123 5.43 0.60 -13.87
CA PRO A 123 4.62 -0.33 -14.64
C PRO A 123 5.16 -1.76 -14.57
N VAL A 124 4.27 -2.73 -14.46
CA VAL A 124 4.59 -4.16 -14.49
C VAL A 124 4.04 -4.79 -15.76
N THR A 125 4.94 -5.30 -16.60
CA THR A 125 4.58 -6.05 -17.79
C THR A 125 4.05 -7.45 -17.44
N ALA A 126 3.35 -8.07 -18.38
CA ALA A 126 2.89 -9.45 -18.25
C ALA A 126 4.02 -10.45 -17.91
N GLY A 127 5.22 -10.26 -18.47
CA GLY A 127 6.37 -11.11 -18.17
C GLY A 127 6.91 -10.91 -16.75
N GLN A 128 6.97 -9.65 -16.29
CA GLN A 128 7.37 -9.33 -14.91
C GLN A 128 6.34 -9.84 -13.89
N ALA A 129 5.04 -9.69 -14.16
CA ALA A 129 3.98 -10.22 -13.31
C ALA A 129 4.10 -11.75 -13.15
N GLU A 130 4.39 -12.46 -14.24
CA GLU A 130 4.60 -13.91 -14.18
C GLU A 130 5.85 -14.30 -13.38
N TYR A 131 6.91 -13.49 -13.43
CA TYR A 131 8.07 -13.66 -12.56
C TYR A 131 7.70 -13.43 -11.08
N LEU A 132 7.00 -12.34 -10.76
CA LEU A 132 6.57 -11.99 -9.40
C LEU A 132 5.63 -13.06 -8.82
N ARG A 133 4.67 -13.54 -9.60
CA ARG A 133 3.78 -14.65 -9.24
C ARG A 133 4.54 -15.89 -8.81
N ARG A 134 5.59 -16.28 -9.55
CA ARG A 134 6.45 -17.41 -9.19
C ARG A 134 7.34 -17.10 -8.00
N ALA A 135 7.82 -15.86 -7.88
CA ALA A 135 8.65 -15.43 -6.77
C ALA A 135 7.89 -15.51 -5.43
N ALA A 136 6.59 -15.20 -5.42
CA ALA A 136 5.74 -15.29 -4.23
C ALA A 136 5.64 -16.72 -3.62
N THR A 137 5.87 -17.76 -4.42
CA THR A 137 5.82 -19.17 -3.97
C THR A 137 7.20 -19.79 -3.73
N ARG A 138 8.29 -19.03 -3.92
CA ARG A 138 9.66 -19.54 -3.75
C ARG A 138 10.16 -19.58 -2.30
N PRO A 139 9.79 -18.65 -1.40
CA PRO A 139 10.26 -18.71 -0.04
C PRO A 139 9.86 -20.02 0.64
N GLU A 140 10.70 -20.49 1.55
CA GLU A 140 10.45 -21.72 2.30
C GLU A 140 9.15 -21.59 3.11
N GLY A 141 8.36 -22.66 3.15
CA GLY A 141 7.06 -22.68 3.83
C GLY A 141 5.93 -21.98 3.08
N CYS A 142 6.20 -21.37 1.91
CA CYS A 142 5.17 -20.77 1.05
C CYS A 142 4.66 -21.74 -0.01
N ALA A 143 3.34 -21.88 -0.13
CA ALA A 143 2.69 -22.66 -1.16
C ALA A 143 1.49 -21.90 -1.76
N PRO A 144 1.17 -22.12 -3.05
CA PRO A 144 -0.06 -21.59 -3.63
C PRO A 144 -1.28 -22.22 -2.96
N VAL A 145 -2.35 -21.43 -2.78
CA VAL A 145 -3.61 -21.90 -2.20
C VAL A 145 -4.56 -22.36 -3.30
N THR A 146 -4.85 -23.67 -3.32
CA THR A 146 -5.80 -24.27 -4.27
C THR A 146 -7.22 -23.77 -3.99
N GLY A 147 -7.94 -23.37 -5.05
CA GLY A 147 -9.34 -22.92 -4.95
C GLY A 147 -9.53 -21.48 -4.48
N ALA A 148 -8.45 -20.74 -4.22
CA ALA A 148 -8.55 -19.32 -3.90
C ALA A 148 -9.15 -18.51 -5.08
N PRO A 149 -9.95 -17.47 -4.79
CA PRO A 149 -10.46 -16.56 -5.81
C PRO A 149 -9.34 -15.95 -6.66
N ARG A 150 -9.65 -15.66 -7.92
CA ARG A 150 -8.69 -15.03 -8.81
C ARG A 150 -8.48 -13.56 -8.41
N PHE A 151 -7.22 -13.15 -8.33
CA PHE A 151 -6.82 -11.78 -8.02
C PHE A 151 -6.08 -11.18 -9.21
N GLY A 152 -6.83 -10.55 -10.12
CA GLY A 152 -6.28 -9.94 -11.33
C GLY A 152 -5.83 -10.95 -12.38
N SER A 153 -5.09 -10.47 -13.38
CA SER A 153 -4.38 -11.32 -14.33
C SER A 153 -3.05 -11.79 -13.72
N ARG A 154 -2.63 -13.03 -14.05
CA ARG A 154 -1.36 -13.62 -13.53
C ARG A 154 -1.24 -13.54 -12.00
N GLY A 155 -2.38 -13.64 -11.31
CA GLY A 155 -2.41 -13.61 -9.87
C GLY A 155 -2.07 -14.93 -9.21
N VAL A 156 -1.79 -14.88 -7.92
CA VAL A 156 -1.61 -16.04 -7.06
C VAL A 156 -2.04 -15.69 -5.63
N ALA A 157 -2.76 -16.61 -5.00
CA ALA A 157 -2.91 -16.62 -3.55
C ALA A 157 -1.85 -17.55 -2.97
N VAL A 158 -1.11 -17.08 -1.97
CA VAL A 158 -0.06 -17.85 -1.30
C VAL A 158 -0.34 -17.94 0.19
N ARG A 159 0.02 -19.08 0.77
CA ARG A 159 0.07 -19.25 2.21
C ARG A 159 1.48 -19.63 2.61
N CYS A 160 2.05 -18.86 3.52
CA CYS A 160 3.37 -19.09 4.09
C CYS A 160 3.23 -19.48 5.55
N SER A 161 3.71 -20.65 5.92
CA SER A 161 3.86 -21.07 7.32
C SER A 161 5.26 -20.72 7.83
N GLY A 162 5.37 -20.06 8.98
CA GLY A 162 6.66 -19.73 9.58
C GLY A 162 6.58 -19.57 11.10
N GLY A 163 7.29 -20.41 11.85
CA GLY A 163 7.31 -20.34 13.31
C GLY A 163 5.92 -20.47 13.94
N ALA A 164 5.60 -19.61 14.90
CA ALA A 164 4.32 -19.55 15.62
C ALA A 164 3.21 -18.77 14.86
N GLY A 165 3.34 -18.60 13.55
CA GLY A 165 2.45 -17.77 12.75
C GLY A 165 2.39 -18.15 11.29
N GLY A 166 1.65 -17.35 10.52
CA GLY A 166 1.48 -17.55 9.10
C GLY A 166 1.01 -16.30 8.38
N VAL A 167 1.30 -16.27 7.08
CA VAL A 167 0.87 -15.20 6.17
C VAL A 167 -0.02 -15.82 5.10
N THR A 168 -1.17 -15.21 4.84
CA THR A 168 -1.96 -15.47 3.63
C THR A 168 -2.01 -14.20 2.81
N ALA A 169 -1.60 -14.29 1.55
CA ALA A 169 -1.47 -13.12 0.67
C ALA A 169 -2.04 -13.39 -0.71
N PHE A 170 -2.54 -12.33 -1.35
CA PHE A 170 -2.90 -12.32 -2.77
C PHE A 170 -2.01 -11.32 -3.49
N HIS A 171 -1.57 -11.70 -4.68
CA HIS A 171 -0.78 -10.86 -5.58
C HIS A 171 -1.35 -10.96 -6.99
N GLY A 172 -1.41 -9.84 -7.72
CA GLY A 172 -2.09 -9.81 -9.02
C GLY A 172 -1.75 -8.60 -9.87
N LEU A 173 -1.85 -8.76 -11.19
CA LEU A 173 -1.69 -7.69 -12.17
C LEU A 173 -3.07 -7.17 -12.62
N PHE A 174 -3.28 -5.86 -12.44
CA PHE A 174 -4.49 -5.12 -12.82
C PHE A 174 -4.12 -4.00 -13.78
N GLY A 175 -4.44 -4.13 -15.07
CA GLY A 175 -3.84 -3.30 -16.11
C GLY A 175 -2.32 -3.49 -16.16
N ASP A 176 -1.56 -2.48 -15.76
CA ASP A 176 -0.10 -2.52 -15.61
C ASP A 176 0.37 -2.28 -14.15
N ALA A 177 -0.53 -2.38 -13.17
CA ALA A 177 -0.25 -2.25 -11.75
C ALA A 177 -0.20 -3.62 -11.07
N TRP A 178 0.90 -3.90 -10.37
CA TRP A 178 1.01 -5.08 -9.51
C TRP A 178 0.56 -4.73 -8.10
N LEU A 179 -0.59 -5.29 -7.69
CA LEU A 179 -1.19 -5.11 -6.38
C LEU A 179 -0.94 -6.34 -5.52
N SER A 180 -0.57 -6.12 -4.26
CA SER A 180 -0.40 -7.17 -3.27
C SER A 180 -1.07 -6.78 -1.96
N CYS A 181 -1.64 -7.77 -1.28
CA CYS A 181 -2.28 -7.61 0.02
C CYS A 181 -2.12 -8.89 0.83
N SER A 182 -1.97 -8.76 2.15
CA SER A 182 -1.71 -9.90 3.02
C SER A 182 -2.30 -9.71 4.41
N VAL A 183 -2.63 -10.85 5.02
CA VAL A 183 -2.93 -10.97 6.45
C VAL A 183 -1.89 -11.88 7.07
N GLU A 184 -1.21 -11.37 8.09
CA GLU A 184 -0.21 -12.07 8.89
C GLU A 184 -0.75 -12.22 10.31
N THR A 185 -0.66 -13.43 10.86
CA THR A 185 -1.03 -13.72 12.25
C THR A 185 0.18 -14.31 12.98
N SER A 186 0.44 -13.80 14.18
CA SER A 186 1.54 -14.24 15.04
C SER A 186 1.02 -14.70 16.41
N GLY A 187 1.58 -15.78 16.94
CA GLY A 187 1.35 -16.22 18.32
C GLY A 187 -0.04 -16.80 18.62
N ALA A 188 -0.98 -16.78 17.67
CA ALA A 188 -2.26 -17.47 17.77
C ALA A 188 -2.13 -18.95 17.36
N GLU A 189 -2.90 -19.83 18.00
CA GLU A 189 -3.13 -21.16 17.42
C GLU A 189 -3.67 -20.98 15.99
N PRO A 190 -3.10 -21.69 15.00
CA PRO A 190 -3.59 -21.58 13.64
C PRO A 190 -5.06 -21.97 13.61
N GLY A 191 -5.94 -21.01 13.32
CA GLY A 191 -7.34 -21.29 13.03
C GLY A 191 -7.48 -22.25 11.83
N PRO A 192 -8.69 -22.76 11.56
CA PRO A 192 -8.95 -23.61 10.41
C PRO A 192 -8.34 -23.00 9.12
N PRO A 193 -7.72 -23.80 8.23
CA PRO A 193 -7.04 -23.26 7.04
C PRO A 193 -7.91 -22.31 6.19
N GLY A 194 -9.22 -22.59 6.10
CA GLY A 194 -10.18 -21.75 5.39
C GLY A 194 -10.38 -20.36 5.98
N GLU A 195 -10.35 -20.22 7.31
CA GLU A 195 -10.63 -18.93 7.98
C GLU A 195 -9.61 -17.86 7.61
N ALA A 196 -8.32 -18.21 7.58
CA ALA A 196 -7.29 -17.22 7.21
C ALA A 196 -7.34 -16.89 5.71
N LEU A 197 -7.82 -17.80 4.86
CA LEU A 197 -8.05 -17.50 3.44
C LEU A 197 -9.23 -16.54 3.27
N ASP A 198 -10.33 -16.79 3.97
CA ASP A 198 -11.53 -15.95 3.90
C ASP A 198 -11.23 -14.52 4.40
N ARG A 199 -10.54 -14.41 5.53
CA ARG A 199 -10.08 -13.12 6.07
C ARG A 199 -9.16 -12.39 5.10
N ALA A 200 -8.16 -13.07 4.54
CA ALA A 200 -7.27 -12.46 3.55
C ALA A 200 -8.00 -12.09 2.25
N SER A 201 -8.98 -12.88 1.83
CA SER A 201 -9.82 -12.63 0.66
C SER A 201 -10.67 -11.37 0.84
N GLY A 202 -11.33 -11.22 1.99
CA GLY A 202 -12.10 -10.02 2.34
C GLY A 202 -11.24 -8.76 2.44
N TRP A 203 -10.08 -8.86 3.10
CA TRP A 203 -9.08 -7.78 3.14
C TRP A 203 -8.66 -7.35 1.73
N CYS A 204 -8.30 -8.32 0.88
CA CYS A 204 -7.83 -8.06 -0.48
C CYS A 204 -8.92 -7.50 -1.41
N ALA A 205 -10.19 -7.88 -1.21
CA ALA A 205 -11.31 -7.27 -1.93
C ALA A 205 -11.44 -5.77 -1.60
N THR A 206 -11.38 -5.42 -0.30
CA THR A 206 -11.41 -4.02 0.15
C THR A 206 -10.28 -3.21 -0.45
N VAL A 207 -9.05 -3.73 -0.36
CA VAL A 207 -7.86 -3.09 -0.91
C VAL A 207 -8.00 -2.87 -2.42
N LEU A 208 -8.45 -3.89 -3.15
CA LEU A 208 -8.65 -3.79 -4.59
C LEU A 208 -9.65 -2.70 -4.95
N GLN A 209 -10.78 -2.62 -4.25
CA GLN A 209 -11.76 -1.57 -4.51
C GLN A 209 -11.23 -0.17 -4.16
N ALA A 210 -10.50 -0.01 -3.05
CA ALA A 210 -9.87 1.26 -2.68
C ALA A 210 -8.80 1.70 -3.68
N ALA A 211 -8.05 0.76 -4.25
CA ALA A 211 -6.98 1.03 -5.22
C ALA A 211 -7.49 1.18 -6.68
N ALA A 212 -8.67 0.63 -6.98
CA ALA A 212 -9.35 0.78 -8.27
C ALA A 212 -10.33 1.97 -8.31
N ALA A 213 -10.58 2.60 -7.17
CA ALA A 213 -11.33 3.84 -7.07
C ALA A 213 -10.52 4.96 -7.73
#